data_AF-X0ZB01-F1
#
_entry.id   AF-X0ZB01-F1
#
_cell.length_a   1.000
_cell.length_b   1.000
_cell.length_c   1.000
_cell.angle_alpha   90.00
_cell.angle_beta   90.00
_cell.angle_gamma   90.00
#
_symmetry.space_group_name_H-M   'P 1'
#
loop_
_entity.id
_entity.type
_entity.pdbx_description
1 polymer ?
#
loop_
_entity_poly.entity_id
_entity_poly.type
_entity_poly.pdbx_seq_one_letter_code
_entity_poly.pdbx_strand_id
1 'polypeptide(L)'
;MTQHNWQAIYAWKKIAEGRQSLPDEFLQLMALWEAFNCWMRGCCPEGSDRNAVRSIAAQDATMRCFEGLSREPKYRRRLRDLQKRGPVYEMRGGQRYDRAPQEIRNLASPEQVLLFIYSVRCNLFHGGKSPHDPSDTRLAQMAYDVLSPLFDRLLRETDEGQS
;
A
#
# COMPACT_ATOMS: atom_id res chain seq x y z
N MET A 1 -2.41 16.07 12.80
CA MET A 1 -3.48 15.13 12.40
C MET A 1 -4.59 15.17 13.44
N THR A 2 -5.88 15.11 13.06
CA THR A 2 -6.99 15.28 14.02
C THR A 2 -7.30 13.97 14.76
N GLN A 3 -7.93 14.05 15.93
CA GLN A 3 -8.38 12.89 16.71
C GLN A 3 -9.36 11.99 15.93
N HIS A 4 -10.22 12.60 15.09
CA HIS A 4 -11.14 11.87 14.22
C HIS A 4 -10.40 11.06 13.14
N ASN A 5 -9.30 11.59 12.58
CA ASN A 5 -8.51 10.86 11.60
C ASN A 5 -7.88 9.60 12.22
N TRP A 6 -7.38 9.71 13.45
CA TRP A 6 -6.82 8.57 14.17
C TRP A 6 -7.83 7.45 14.41
N GLN A 7 -9.06 7.78 14.81
CA GLN A 7 -10.12 6.78 14.99
C GLN A 7 -10.42 6.03 13.68
N ALA A 8 -10.50 6.75 12.56
CA ALA A 8 -10.73 6.14 11.25
C ALA A 8 -9.59 5.21 10.82
N ILE A 9 -8.33 5.65 10.99
CA ILE A 9 -7.14 4.85 10.68
C ILE A 9 -7.16 3.53 11.47
N TYR A 10 -7.38 3.60 12.79
CA TYR A 10 -7.37 2.40 13.64
C TYR A 10 -8.57 1.48 13.39
N ALA A 11 -9.75 2.03 13.06
CA ALA A 11 -10.92 1.24 12.70
C ALA A 11 -10.65 0.39 11.44
N TRP A 12 -10.14 1.01 10.37
CA TRP A 12 -9.82 0.31 9.13
C TRP A 12 -8.67 -0.69 9.30
N LYS A 13 -7.66 -0.37 10.10
CA LYS A 13 -6.57 -1.29 10.42
C LYS A 13 -7.07 -2.53 11.17
N LYS A 14 -7.99 -2.37 12.12
CA LYS A 14 -8.61 -3.50 12.84
C LYS A 14 -9.37 -4.45 11.90
N ILE A 15 -10.07 -3.89 10.92
CA ILE A 15 -10.73 -4.65 9.85
C ILE A 15 -9.68 -5.43 9.04
N ALA A 16 -8.63 -4.74 8.59
CA ALA A 16 -7.58 -5.30 7.75
C ALA A 16 -6.81 -6.47 8.40
N GLU A 17 -6.68 -6.48 9.73
CA GLU A 17 -6.01 -7.55 10.48
C GLU A 17 -6.89 -8.79 10.73
N GLY A 18 -8.11 -8.83 10.16
CA GLY A 18 -9.02 -9.95 10.35
C GLY A 18 -9.59 -10.05 11.77
N ARG A 19 -9.37 -9.04 12.63
CA ARG A 19 -10.04 -8.95 13.95
C ARG A 19 -11.56 -8.75 13.82
N GLN A 20 -12.04 -8.53 12.60
CA GLN A 20 -13.44 -8.56 12.20
C GLN A 20 -13.59 -9.45 10.95
N SER A 21 -13.28 -10.75 11.07
CA SER A 21 -13.71 -11.84 10.17
C SER A 21 -13.91 -11.48 8.68
N LEU A 22 -12.90 -10.86 8.05
CA LEU A 22 -12.95 -10.63 6.60
C LEU A 22 -12.52 -11.91 5.89
N PRO A 23 -13.37 -12.49 5.01
CA PRO A 23 -13.10 -13.77 4.38
C PRO A 23 -12.17 -13.69 3.15
N ASP A 24 -11.61 -12.52 2.81
CA ASP A 24 -10.97 -12.28 1.51
C ASP A 24 -9.73 -11.37 1.63
N GLU A 25 -8.59 -11.83 1.10
CA GLU A 25 -7.32 -11.09 0.98
C GLU A 25 -7.48 -9.77 0.22
N PHE A 26 -8.44 -9.71 -0.70
CA PHE A 26 -8.88 -8.46 -1.33
C PHE A 26 -9.31 -7.46 -0.27
N LEU A 27 -10.29 -7.83 0.56
CA LEU A 27 -10.87 -6.93 1.55
C LEU A 27 -9.84 -6.52 2.61
N GLN A 28 -8.90 -7.40 2.93
CA GLN A 28 -7.78 -7.08 3.82
C GLN A 28 -6.88 -5.99 3.23
N LEU A 29 -6.45 -6.13 1.97
CA LEU A 29 -5.68 -5.10 1.29
C LEU A 29 -6.48 -3.80 1.18
N MET A 30 -7.77 -3.88 0.85
CA MET A 30 -8.61 -2.70 0.71
C MET A 30 -8.76 -1.94 2.03
N ALA A 31 -9.07 -2.64 3.12
CA ALA A 31 -9.17 -2.04 4.43
C ALA A 31 -7.82 -1.43 4.88
N LEU A 32 -6.71 -2.13 4.64
CA LEU A 32 -5.38 -1.59 4.94
C LEU A 32 -5.09 -0.34 4.13
N TRP A 33 -5.45 -0.35 2.85
CA TRP A 33 -5.27 0.80 1.96
C TRP A 33 -6.09 1.99 2.40
N GLU A 34 -7.35 1.81 2.81
CA GLU A 34 -8.16 2.92 3.31
C GLU A 34 -7.60 3.49 4.61
N ALA A 35 -7.08 2.66 5.52
CA ALA A 35 -6.35 3.13 6.70
C ALA A 35 -5.10 3.95 6.31
N PHE A 36 -4.31 3.44 5.36
CA PHE A 36 -3.12 4.10 4.84
C PHE A 36 -3.47 5.42 4.14
N ASN A 37 -4.57 5.45 3.37
CA ASN A 37 -5.05 6.62 2.66
C ASN A 37 -5.50 7.72 3.64
N CYS A 38 -6.25 7.37 4.68
CA CYS A 38 -6.63 8.31 5.74
C CYS A 38 -5.39 8.95 6.40
N TRP A 39 -4.39 8.14 6.74
CA TRP A 39 -3.12 8.63 7.30
C TRP A 39 -2.38 9.53 6.29
N MET A 40 -2.20 9.05 5.06
CA MET A 40 -1.52 9.75 3.98
C MET A 40 -2.17 11.12 3.70
N ARG A 41 -3.50 11.20 3.68
CA ARG A 41 -4.24 12.45 3.50
C ARG A 41 -4.12 13.40 4.68
N GLY A 42 -3.91 12.88 5.89
CA GLY A 42 -3.54 13.67 7.05
C GLY A 42 -2.17 14.36 6.91
N CYS A 43 -1.23 13.71 6.22
CA CYS A 43 0.13 14.23 5.98
C CYS A 43 0.25 15.05 4.68
N CYS A 44 -0.58 14.76 3.68
CA CYS A 44 -0.57 15.37 2.35
C CYS A 44 -2.01 15.62 1.88
N PRO A 45 -2.65 16.72 2.33
CA PRO A 45 -4.07 16.97 2.08
C PRO A 45 -4.37 17.31 0.62
N GLU A 46 -3.40 17.84 -0.13
CA GLU A 46 -3.60 18.33 -1.50
C GLU A 46 -3.25 17.29 -2.58
N GLY A 47 -3.90 17.40 -3.75
CA GLY A 47 -3.56 16.63 -4.94
C GLY A 47 -4.22 15.26 -5.06
N SER A 48 -3.84 14.52 -6.11
CA SER A 48 -4.34 13.17 -6.38
C SER A 48 -3.72 12.13 -5.43
N ASP A 49 -4.40 10.98 -5.24
CA ASP A 49 -3.86 9.87 -4.44
C ASP A 49 -2.46 9.46 -4.90
N ARG A 50 -2.23 9.44 -6.23
CA ARG A 50 -0.92 9.10 -6.81
C ARG A 50 0.16 10.10 -6.43
N ASN A 51 -0.17 11.40 -6.39
CA ASN A 51 0.78 12.42 -5.96
C ASN A 51 1.06 12.30 -4.46
N ALA A 52 0.02 12.08 -3.65
CA ALA A 52 0.18 11.85 -2.22
C ALA A 52 1.08 10.63 -1.94
N VAL A 53 0.92 9.52 -2.68
CA VAL A 53 1.81 8.35 -2.60
C VAL A 53 3.27 8.72 -2.87
N ARG A 54 3.54 9.51 -3.93
CA ARG A 54 4.90 9.97 -4.23
C ARG A 54 5.46 10.87 -3.13
N SER A 55 4.66 11.82 -2.66
CA SER A 55 5.06 12.74 -1.59
C SER A 55 5.41 11.98 -0.33
N ILE A 56 4.57 11.03 0.12
CA ILE A 56 4.86 10.16 1.26
C ILE A 56 6.13 9.34 1.02
N ALA A 57 6.28 8.74 -0.16
CA ALA A 57 7.44 7.90 -0.46
C ALA A 57 8.77 8.65 -0.41
N ALA A 58 8.75 9.96 -0.68
CA ALA A 58 9.91 10.83 -0.63
C ALA A 58 10.22 11.38 0.78
N GLN A 59 9.38 11.13 1.79
CA GLN A 59 9.65 11.59 3.16
C GLN A 59 10.75 10.77 3.82
N ASP A 60 11.61 11.44 4.59
CA ASP A 60 12.71 10.80 5.33
C ASP A 60 12.22 9.68 6.27
N ALA A 61 11.07 9.88 6.92
CA ALA A 61 10.45 8.87 7.78
C ALA A 61 10.14 7.58 7.00
N THR A 62 9.53 7.72 5.81
CA THR A 62 9.25 6.59 4.92
C THR A 62 10.53 5.91 4.46
N MET A 63 11.54 6.67 4.05
CA MET A 63 12.83 6.15 3.62
C MET A 63 13.51 5.33 4.74
N ARG A 64 13.59 5.87 5.96
CA ARG A 64 14.18 5.19 7.12
C ARG A 64 13.41 3.94 7.51
N CYS A 65 12.08 4.04 7.65
CA CYS A 65 11.22 2.90 7.97
C CYS A 65 11.38 1.77 6.94
N PHE A 66 11.36 2.12 5.66
CA PHE A 66 11.47 1.19 4.56
C PHE A 66 12.86 0.55 4.48
N GLU A 67 13.94 1.33 4.66
CA GLU A 67 15.30 0.81 4.70
C GLU A 67 15.48 -0.16 5.87
N GLY A 68 15.00 0.21 7.06
CA GLY A 68 15.05 -0.63 8.26
C GLY A 68 14.34 -1.97 8.06
N LEU A 69 13.15 -1.96 7.43
CA LEU A 69 12.43 -3.18 7.08
C LEU A 69 13.13 -3.99 5.99
N SER A 70 13.72 -3.33 5.00
CA SER A 70 14.39 -4.00 3.87
C SER A 70 15.62 -4.81 4.29
N ARG A 71 16.20 -4.51 5.46
CA ARG A 71 17.26 -5.31 6.08
C ARG A 71 16.74 -6.62 6.68
N GLU A 72 15.45 -6.71 7.00
CA GLU A 72 14.85 -7.93 7.55
C GLU A 72 14.69 -9.02 6.48
N PRO A 73 15.16 -10.27 6.72
CA PRO A 73 15.04 -11.35 5.74
C PRO A 73 13.61 -11.66 5.28
N LYS A 74 12.64 -11.60 6.20
CA LYS A 74 11.22 -11.87 5.93
C LYS A 74 10.60 -10.81 5.02
N TYR A 75 10.80 -9.52 5.34
CA TYR A 75 10.27 -8.42 4.53
C TYR A 75 10.94 -8.35 3.16
N ARG A 76 12.25 -8.54 3.09
CA ARG A 76 12.99 -8.59 1.82
C ARG A 76 12.53 -9.72 0.90
N ARG A 77 12.12 -10.87 1.46
CA ARG A 77 11.50 -11.95 0.68
C ARG A 77 10.15 -11.50 0.10
N ARG A 78 9.30 -10.86 0.90
CA ARG A 78 8.01 -10.31 0.44
C ARG A 78 8.17 -9.29 -0.69
N LEU A 79 9.15 -8.38 -0.59
CA LEU A 79 9.48 -7.43 -1.65
C LEU A 79 9.86 -8.15 -2.97
N ARG A 80 10.72 -9.17 -2.91
CA ARG A 80 11.10 -9.96 -4.09
C ARG A 80 9.92 -10.72 -4.68
N ASP A 81 9.07 -11.28 -3.83
CA ASP A 81 7.89 -12.02 -4.29
C ASP A 81 6.88 -11.08 -4.97
N LEU A 82 6.70 -9.86 -4.44
CA LEU A 82 5.87 -8.82 -5.05
C LEU A 82 6.47 -8.33 -6.39
N GLN A 83 7.79 -8.10 -6.44
CA GLN A 83 8.50 -7.67 -7.65
C GLN A 83 8.27 -8.63 -8.82
N LYS A 84 8.31 -9.94 -8.57
CA LYS A 84 8.09 -10.99 -9.59
C LYS A 84 6.68 -10.98 -10.21
N ARG A 85 5.75 -10.20 -9.66
CA ARG A 85 4.38 -10.07 -10.18
C ARG A 85 4.20 -8.91 -11.16
N GLY A 86 5.21 -8.04 -11.30
CA GLY A 86 5.20 -6.99 -12.29
C GLY A 86 5.53 -7.50 -13.70
N PRO A 87 5.28 -6.69 -14.74
CA PRO A 87 4.63 -5.37 -14.70
C PRO A 87 3.11 -5.41 -14.39
N VAL A 88 2.59 -4.37 -13.73
CA VAL A 88 1.15 -4.16 -13.53
C VAL A 88 0.67 -3.01 -14.40
N TYR A 89 -0.28 -3.29 -15.29
CA TYR A 89 -0.89 -2.32 -16.20
C TYR A 89 -2.05 -1.60 -15.54
N GLU A 90 -2.12 -0.27 -15.63
CA GLU A 90 -3.23 0.51 -15.09
C GLU A 90 -4.48 0.30 -15.96
N MET A 91 -5.55 -0.29 -15.42
CA MET A 91 -6.77 -0.60 -16.17
C MET A 91 -7.83 0.52 -16.12
N ARG A 92 -7.49 1.66 -15.52
CA ARG A 92 -8.42 2.77 -15.31
C ARG A 92 -8.62 3.56 -16.62
N GLY A 93 -9.87 3.75 -17.03
CA GLY A 93 -10.21 4.65 -18.15
C GLY A 93 -10.26 4.02 -19.55
N GLY A 94 -10.32 2.68 -19.67
CA GLY A 94 -10.55 2.00 -20.96
C GLY A 94 -9.35 1.96 -21.92
N GLN A 95 -8.40 2.88 -21.79
CA GLN A 95 -7.15 2.87 -22.56
C GLN A 95 -6.06 2.11 -21.81
N ARG A 96 -6.01 0.78 -22.01
CA ARG A 96 -4.99 -0.13 -21.47
C ARG A 96 -3.54 0.22 -21.86
N TYR A 97 -3.31 1.17 -22.78
CA TYR A 97 -2.03 1.35 -23.47
C TYR A 97 -1.39 2.75 -23.36
N ASP A 98 -2.07 3.75 -22.77
CA ASP A 98 -1.54 5.12 -22.77
C ASP A 98 -0.57 5.40 -21.61
N ARG A 99 -0.46 4.48 -20.64
CA ARG A 99 0.44 4.63 -19.49
C ARG A 99 1.41 3.46 -19.40
N ALA A 100 2.66 3.79 -19.14
CA ALA A 100 3.69 2.80 -18.87
C ALA A 100 3.27 1.92 -17.68
N PRO A 101 3.48 0.59 -17.75
CA PRO A 101 3.15 -0.28 -16.64
C PRO A 101 3.99 0.06 -15.41
N GLN A 102 3.41 -0.19 -14.25
CA GLN A 102 4.11 -0.03 -12.98
C GLN A 102 4.94 -1.29 -12.69
N GLU A 103 6.23 -1.09 -12.41
CA GLU A 103 7.19 -2.16 -12.15
C GLU A 103 8.09 -1.76 -10.97
N ILE A 104 8.53 -2.75 -10.20
CA ILE A 104 9.54 -2.56 -9.15
C ILE A 104 10.89 -2.95 -9.75
N ARG A 105 11.68 -1.97 -10.17
CA ARG A 105 13.04 -2.19 -10.71
C ARG A 105 14.12 -2.11 -9.64
N ASN A 106 13.88 -1.29 -8.63
CA ASN A 106 14.76 -1.12 -7.48
C ASN A 106 14.01 -1.45 -6.19
N LEU A 107 14.36 -2.57 -5.55
CA LEU A 107 13.76 -2.98 -4.28
C LEU A 107 14.08 -2.03 -3.12
N ALA A 108 15.07 -1.15 -3.26
CA ALA A 108 15.37 -0.11 -2.28
C ALA A 108 14.57 1.18 -2.50
N SER A 109 13.71 1.25 -3.53
CA SER A 109 12.87 2.41 -3.81
C SER A 109 11.48 2.26 -3.19
N PRO A 110 11.17 2.92 -2.05
CA PRO A 110 9.82 2.90 -1.50
C PRO A 110 8.79 3.49 -2.47
N GLU A 111 9.19 4.48 -3.29
CA GLU A 111 8.29 5.05 -4.31
C GLU A 111 7.82 4.00 -5.31
N GLN A 112 8.73 3.20 -5.89
CA GLN A 112 8.36 2.18 -6.85
C GLN A 112 7.46 1.11 -6.22
N VAL A 113 7.74 0.72 -4.98
CA VAL A 113 6.95 -0.28 -4.24
C VAL A 113 5.55 0.26 -3.92
N LEU A 114 5.44 1.47 -3.37
CA LEU A 114 4.16 2.07 -3.02
C LEU A 114 3.31 2.39 -4.25
N LEU A 115 3.92 2.88 -5.35
CA LEU A 115 3.20 3.07 -6.61
C LEU A 115 2.73 1.75 -7.20
N PHE A 116 3.51 0.68 -7.08
CA PHE A 116 3.09 -0.66 -7.52
C PHE A 116 1.87 -1.14 -6.73
N ILE A 117 1.88 -1.00 -5.41
CA ILE A 117 0.74 -1.36 -4.54
C ILE A 117 -0.49 -0.49 -4.86
N TYR A 118 -0.29 0.81 -5.08
CA TYR A 118 -1.35 1.72 -5.55
C TYR A 118 -1.98 1.23 -6.85
N SER A 119 -1.18 0.84 -7.85
CA SER A 119 -1.68 0.30 -9.11
C SER A 119 -2.43 -1.03 -8.93
N VAL A 120 -1.95 -1.91 -8.04
CA VAL A 120 -2.68 -3.14 -7.68
C VAL A 120 -4.06 -2.78 -7.12
N ARG A 121 -4.14 -1.88 -6.15
CA ARG A 121 -5.40 -1.40 -5.55
C ARG A 121 -6.35 -0.79 -6.58
N CYS A 122 -5.84 0.06 -7.47
CA CYS A 122 -6.67 0.66 -8.53
C CYS A 122 -7.25 -0.40 -9.48
N ASN A 123 -6.48 -1.42 -9.85
CA ASN A 123 -6.97 -2.48 -10.73
C ASN A 123 -8.01 -3.36 -10.07
N LEU A 124 -7.87 -3.59 -8.76
CA LEU A 124 -8.84 -4.30 -7.94
C LEU A 124 -10.17 -3.53 -7.84
N PHE A 125 -10.13 -2.20 -7.70
CA PHE A 125 -11.34 -1.36 -7.66
C PHE A 125 -12.05 -1.18 -9.01
N HIS A 126 -11.30 -1.05 -10.10
CA HIS A 126 -11.86 -0.72 -11.42
C HIS A 126 -12.19 -1.94 -12.28
N GLY A 127 -12.31 -3.14 -11.67
CA GLY A 127 -12.77 -4.35 -12.34
C GLY A 127 -11.77 -4.96 -13.32
N GLY A 128 -10.49 -4.53 -13.26
CA GLY A 128 -9.43 -5.16 -14.04
C GLY A 128 -9.02 -6.53 -13.49
N LYS A 129 -9.29 -6.77 -12.21
CA LYS A 129 -8.92 -7.96 -11.46
C LYS A 129 -10.12 -8.55 -10.76
N SER A 130 -10.19 -9.87 -10.70
CA SER A 130 -11.31 -10.59 -10.08
C SER A 130 -10.89 -11.12 -8.71
N PRO A 131 -11.66 -10.88 -7.63
CA PRO A 131 -11.40 -11.49 -6.32
C PRO A 131 -11.54 -13.02 -6.33
N HIS A 132 -12.13 -13.58 -7.39
CA HIS A 132 -12.22 -15.03 -7.60
C HIS A 132 -11.06 -15.61 -8.42
N ASP A 133 -10.17 -14.77 -8.95
CA ASP A 133 -8.95 -15.23 -9.63
C ASP A 133 -7.84 -15.46 -8.60
N PRO A 134 -7.34 -16.71 -8.43
CA PRO A 134 -6.32 -17.02 -7.42
C PRO A 134 -5.01 -16.24 -7.59
N SER A 135 -4.67 -15.81 -8.80
CA SER A 135 -3.50 -14.98 -9.07
C SER A 135 -3.70 -13.56 -8.53
N ASP A 136 -4.89 -12.99 -8.74
CA ASP A 136 -5.23 -11.66 -8.23
C ASP A 136 -5.35 -11.64 -6.69
N THR A 137 -5.98 -12.66 -6.10
CA THR A 137 -6.01 -12.85 -4.64
C THR A 137 -4.59 -12.92 -4.07
N ARG A 138 -3.71 -13.72 -4.69
CA ARG A 138 -2.32 -13.84 -4.24
C ARG A 138 -1.54 -12.55 -4.41
N LEU A 139 -1.82 -11.76 -5.45
CA LEU A 139 -1.21 -10.44 -5.64
C LEU A 139 -1.72 -9.43 -4.61
N ALA A 140 -3.01 -9.46 -4.26
CA ALA A 140 -3.57 -8.65 -3.18
C ALA A 140 -2.89 -8.99 -1.84
N GLN A 141 -2.74 -10.28 -1.51
CA GLN A 141 -2.03 -10.71 -0.31
C GLN A 141 -0.57 -10.26 -0.30
N MET A 142 0.15 -10.38 -1.42
CA MET A 142 1.55 -9.94 -1.50
C MET A 142 1.69 -8.44 -1.27
N ALA A 143 0.77 -7.64 -1.83
CA ALA A 143 0.74 -6.20 -1.62
C ALA A 143 0.44 -5.85 -0.15
N TYR A 144 -0.50 -6.56 0.48
CA TYR A 144 -0.80 -6.43 1.91
C TYR A 144 0.42 -6.75 2.78
N ASP A 145 1.08 -7.87 2.51
CA ASP A 145 2.23 -8.37 3.27
C ASP A 145 3.42 -7.41 3.28
N VAL A 146 3.53 -6.57 2.24
CA VAL A 146 4.52 -5.49 2.12
C VAL A 146 4.01 -4.20 2.77
N LEU A 147 2.79 -3.75 2.48
CA LEU A 147 2.29 -2.48 2.99
C LEU A 147 2.10 -2.49 4.51
N SER A 148 1.58 -3.58 5.07
CA SER A 148 1.20 -3.68 6.48
C SER A 148 2.36 -3.35 7.45
N PRO A 149 3.52 -4.04 7.40
CA PRO A 149 4.61 -3.75 8.34
C PRO A 149 5.26 -2.37 8.11
N LEU A 150 5.27 -1.86 6.86
CA LEU A 150 5.73 -0.49 6.58
C LEU A 150 4.81 0.52 7.26
N PHE A 151 3.50 0.36 7.08
CA PHE A 151 2.52 1.26 7.66
C PHE A 151 2.55 1.20 9.20
N ASP A 152 2.73 0.03 9.79
CA ASP A 152 2.89 -0.12 11.25
C ASP A 152 4.08 0.64 11.83
N ARG A 153 5.18 0.75 11.08
CA ARG A 153 6.33 1.56 11.51
C ARG A 153 6.06 3.05 11.34
N LEU A 154 5.44 3.44 10.23
CA LEU A 154 5.09 4.84 9.97
C LEU A 154 4.12 5.40 11.01
N LEU A 155 3.11 4.61 11.41
CA LEU A 155 2.17 5.01 12.47
C LEU A 155 2.89 5.23 13.80
N ARG A 156 3.81 4.33 14.18
CA ARG A 156 4.62 4.47 15.40
C ARG A 156 5.49 5.73 15.38
N GLU A 157 6.22 5.98 14.29
CA GLU A 157 7.01 7.23 14.16
C GLU A 157 6.12 8.48 14.25
N THR A 158 4.89 8.41 13.72
CA THR A 158 3.95 9.55 13.74
C THR A 158 3.35 9.80 15.12
N ASP A 159 3.09 8.75 15.91
CA ASP A 159 2.59 8.84 17.28
C ASP A 159 3.68 9.32 18.24
N GLU A 160 4.91 8.81 18.12
CA GLU A 160 6.05 9.22 18.95
C GLU A 160 6.45 10.69 18.70
N GLY A 161 6.31 11.20 17.48
CA GLY A 161 6.56 12.61 17.16
C GLY A 161 5.48 13.59 17.65
N GLN A 162 4.38 13.11 18.24
CA GLN A 162 3.30 13.93 18.82
C GLN A 162 3.31 13.97 20.36
N SER A 163 4.18 13.17 21.00
CA SER A 163 4.37 13.13 22.46
C SER A 163 5.49 14.07 22.90
#